data_AF-A0A1V5UWG9-F1
#
_entry.id   AF-A0A1V5UWG9-F1
#
_cell.length_a   1.000
_cell.length_b   1.000
_cell.length_c   1.000
_cell.angle_alpha   90.00
_cell.angle_beta   90.00
_cell.angle_gamma   90.00
#
_symmetry.space_group_name_H-M   'P 1'
#
loop_
_entity.id
_entity.type
_entity.pdbx_description
1 polymer ?
#
loop_
_entity_poly.entity_id
_entity_poly.type
_entity_poly.pdbx_seq_one_letter_code
_entity_poly.pdbx_strand_id
1 'polypeptide(L)'
;MKYEPVIGIEVHAQLKTGSKLFCGCSTGFAAAPNHHVCPVCLGLPGTLPVLNRKAIEYVVRTCIALECEVSPASRFARKNYYYPDLPKAYQISQYELPIGRNGKLTVRAGGKEKTIRIHRIHLEEDAGKLVHDASGGSCVDYNRTGIPLMEIVTEADVRSSEEAVAYLTSLRSILQYIGVCGANMEKGEMRCEPNISVRPVGAEEFGTKTEMKNLNSFRAVRLGVDFEIERQIDAIENGERIVQETRRWDEATQTTQTMRSKERAHDYRYFPDPDLVPVEVSESVLERLRAKAPELPEPRRVRFISQYGLPEYDAEVLTGSKAIADFFERAASLHNDPKAVSNWIMTELMGCLNESGKTIDECAVTAEDLTALLGLMGKGVISARMGKDIFKDMFATGRPPAEIIKDKGLEQLNDETAISDAVEKVIADNPGPAADFRAGKKQAAGFLVGQVMRRTGGKANPKIVGRIIEEKLLSE
;
A
#
# COMPACT_ATOMS: atom_id res chain seq x y z
N MET A 1 18.77 29.51 17.79
CA MET A 1 18.82 28.43 18.81
C MET A 1 18.60 27.10 18.07
N LYS A 2 18.90 25.90 18.61
CA LYS A 2 18.48 24.65 17.94
C LYS A 2 17.12 24.21 18.48
N TYR A 3 16.18 23.95 17.57
CA TYR A 3 14.84 23.45 17.89
C TYR A 3 14.67 22.01 17.42
N GLU A 4 13.80 21.27 18.10
CA GLU A 4 13.29 19.97 17.65
C GLU A 4 11.77 20.02 17.49
N PRO A 5 11.21 19.39 16.45
CA PRO A 5 9.77 19.29 16.30
C PRO A 5 9.22 18.14 17.16
N VAL A 6 7.99 18.29 17.63
CA VAL A 6 7.22 17.28 18.36
C VAL A 6 5.87 17.16 17.66
N ILE A 7 5.62 16.00 17.07
CA ILE A 7 4.49 15.79 16.16
C ILE A 7 3.64 14.62 16.66
N GLY A 8 2.34 14.86 16.82
CA GLY A 8 1.31 13.83 16.95
C GLY A 8 0.49 13.75 15.68
N ILE A 9 0.04 12.57 15.27
CA ILE A 9 -0.69 12.37 14.02
C ILE A 9 -2.04 11.73 14.32
N GLU A 10 -3.10 12.36 13.83
CA GLU A 10 -4.44 11.83 13.82
C GLU A 10 -4.74 11.27 12.43
N VAL A 11 -5.14 10.00 12.34
CA VAL A 11 -5.44 9.33 11.07
C VAL A 11 -6.88 8.86 11.08
N HIS A 12 -7.67 9.30 10.11
CA HIS A 12 -9.00 8.75 9.86
C HIS A 12 -8.92 7.73 8.72
N ALA A 13 -9.37 6.51 8.97
CA ALA A 13 -9.40 5.41 8.02
C ALA A 13 -10.84 4.91 7.80
N GLN A 14 -11.30 4.96 6.55
CA GLN A 14 -12.62 4.48 6.13
C GLN A 14 -12.65 2.96 6.08
N LEU A 15 -13.50 2.34 6.89
CA LEU A 15 -13.59 0.88 6.96
C LEU A 15 -14.29 0.29 5.74
N LYS A 16 -13.71 -0.76 5.16
CA LYS A 16 -14.21 -1.51 3.99
C LYS A 16 -15.35 -2.48 4.36
N THR A 17 -16.39 -1.94 4.98
CA THR A 17 -17.62 -2.66 5.35
C THR A 17 -18.62 -2.61 4.20
N GLY A 18 -19.61 -3.51 4.16
CA GLY A 18 -20.67 -3.49 3.14
C GLY A 18 -21.85 -2.56 3.47
N SER A 19 -22.02 -2.23 4.76
CA SER A 19 -23.08 -1.34 5.24
C SER A 19 -22.53 -0.26 6.17
N LYS A 20 -23.25 0.84 6.32
CA LYS A 20 -22.90 1.97 7.20
C LYS A 20 -22.77 1.58 8.67
N LEU A 21 -22.21 2.47 9.49
CA LEU A 21 -21.87 2.19 10.89
C LEU A 21 -23.11 1.98 11.76
N PHE A 22 -24.17 2.73 11.48
CA PHE A 22 -25.39 2.74 12.29
C PHE A 22 -26.67 2.40 11.53
N CYS A 23 -26.58 1.99 10.25
CA CYS A 23 -27.74 1.61 9.44
C CYS A 23 -27.37 0.65 8.30
N GLY A 24 -28.39 0.12 7.61
CA GLY A 24 -28.22 -0.88 6.53
C GLY A 24 -27.86 -0.32 5.15
N CYS A 25 -27.67 0.99 4.99
CA CYS A 25 -27.30 1.58 3.70
C CYS A 25 -25.92 1.11 3.23
N SER A 26 -25.74 1.06 1.91
CA SER A 26 -24.44 0.74 1.30
C SER A 26 -23.38 1.79 1.59
N THR A 27 -22.13 1.35 1.59
CA THR A 27 -20.89 2.14 1.64
C THR A 27 -20.23 2.25 0.25
N GLY A 28 -20.88 1.72 -0.79
CA GLY A 28 -20.36 1.69 -2.16
C GLY A 28 -20.05 3.09 -2.71
N PHE A 29 -19.04 3.14 -3.57
CA PHE A 29 -18.65 4.36 -4.28
C PHE A 29 -19.42 4.48 -5.60
N ALA A 30 -19.48 5.70 -6.15
CA ALA A 30 -20.02 6.02 -7.49
C ALA A 30 -21.54 5.90 -7.68
N ALA A 31 -22.32 6.29 -6.67
CA ALA A 31 -23.76 6.50 -6.81
C ALA A 31 -24.11 7.97 -7.12
N ALA A 32 -25.32 8.20 -7.64
CA ALA A 32 -25.88 9.55 -7.74
C ALA A 32 -25.98 10.21 -6.36
N PRO A 33 -25.94 11.55 -6.25
CA PRO A 33 -26.06 12.25 -4.97
C PRO A 33 -27.29 11.81 -4.17
N ASN A 34 -27.12 11.61 -2.86
CA ASN A 34 -28.19 11.19 -1.94
C ASN A 34 -28.91 9.88 -2.32
N HIS A 35 -28.22 8.94 -2.97
CA HIS A 35 -28.77 7.63 -3.32
C HIS A 35 -28.62 6.58 -2.22
N HIS A 36 -27.50 6.60 -1.48
CA HIS A 36 -27.19 5.68 -0.38
C HIS A 36 -27.60 6.26 0.98
N VAL A 37 -28.88 6.64 1.10
CA VAL A 37 -29.42 7.29 2.31
C VAL A 37 -30.63 6.55 2.85
N CYS A 38 -30.92 6.75 4.14
CA CYS A 38 -32.10 6.27 4.83
C CYS A 38 -32.47 7.23 5.97
N PRO A 39 -33.65 7.09 6.59
CA PRO A 39 -34.06 7.92 7.71
C PRO A 39 -33.02 8.03 8.83
N VAL A 40 -32.32 6.94 9.17
CA VAL A 40 -31.33 6.92 10.26
C VAL A 40 -30.11 7.80 9.95
N CYS A 41 -29.47 7.61 8.79
CA CYS A 41 -28.27 8.40 8.46
C CYS A 41 -28.61 9.85 8.09
N LEU A 42 -29.86 10.13 7.68
CA LEU A 42 -30.39 11.48 7.49
C LEU A 42 -30.84 12.14 8.80
N GLY A 43 -30.80 11.44 9.94
CA GLY A 43 -31.21 12.00 11.22
C GLY A 43 -32.68 12.38 11.29
N LEU A 44 -33.56 11.67 10.57
CA LEU A 44 -34.99 11.98 10.59
C LEU A 44 -35.60 11.72 11.98
N PRO A 45 -36.65 12.46 12.37
CA PRO A 45 -37.29 12.30 13.68
C PRO A 45 -37.73 10.85 13.95
N GLY A 46 -37.44 10.36 15.16
CA GLY A 46 -37.84 9.02 15.62
C GLY A 46 -36.92 7.86 15.19
N THR A 47 -35.80 8.14 14.52
CA THR A 47 -34.85 7.12 14.09
C THR A 47 -33.81 6.80 15.17
N LEU A 48 -33.30 5.56 15.18
CA LEU A 48 -32.30 5.10 16.14
C LEU A 48 -31.12 4.44 15.42
N PRO A 49 -29.87 4.61 15.92
CA PRO A 49 -28.69 3.96 15.38
C PRO A 49 -28.63 2.47 15.74
N VAL A 50 -28.19 1.63 14.80
CA VAL A 50 -27.92 0.20 15.04
C VAL A 50 -26.48 -0.13 14.62
N LEU A 51 -25.64 -0.42 15.61
CA LEU A 51 -24.20 -0.61 15.43
C LEU A 51 -23.85 -1.78 14.49
N ASN A 52 -22.94 -1.51 13.56
CA ASN A 52 -22.39 -2.50 12.65
C ASN A 52 -21.32 -3.38 13.34
N ARG A 53 -21.64 -4.67 13.53
CA ARG A 53 -20.71 -5.66 14.10
C ARG A 53 -19.39 -5.74 13.34
N LYS A 54 -19.41 -5.65 12.01
CA LYS A 54 -18.20 -5.79 11.19
C LYS A 54 -17.22 -4.63 11.39
N ALA A 55 -17.73 -3.43 11.64
CA ALA A 55 -16.90 -2.27 11.95
C ALA A 55 -16.13 -2.48 13.27
N ILE A 56 -16.77 -3.04 14.30
CA ILE A 56 -16.10 -3.41 15.56
C ILE A 56 -15.01 -4.46 15.33
N GLU A 57 -15.31 -5.53 14.58
CA GLU A 57 -14.31 -6.56 14.26
C GLU A 57 -13.08 -5.95 13.56
N TYR A 58 -13.29 -5.01 12.66
CA TYR A 58 -12.20 -4.34 11.94
C TYR A 58 -11.33 -3.49 12.86
N VAL A 59 -11.93 -2.72 13.76
CA VAL A 59 -11.15 -1.93 14.73
C VAL A 59 -10.40 -2.82 15.71
N VAL A 60 -11.00 -3.91 16.19
CA VAL A 60 -10.30 -4.88 17.05
C VAL A 60 -9.14 -5.53 16.31
N ARG A 61 -9.28 -5.85 15.02
CA ARG A 61 -8.16 -6.36 14.21
C ARG A 61 -7.04 -5.32 14.05
N THR A 62 -7.38 -4.05 13.87
CA THR A 62 -6.38 -2.97 13.87
C THR A 62 -5.69 -2.85 15.23
N CYS A 63 -6.43 -2.97 16.34
CA CYS A 63 -5.86 -2.96 17.69
C CYS A 63 -4.84 -4.09 17.86
N ILE A 64 -5.18 -5.32 17.46
CA ILE A 64 -4.25 -6.46 17.48
C ILE A 64 -3.01 -6.17 16.64
N ALA A 65 -3.18 -5.64 15.43
CA ALA A 65 -2.07 -5.38 14.51
C ALA A 65 -1.13 -4.25 14.98
N LEU A 66 -1.65 -3.30 15.76
CA LEU A 66 -0.89 -2.18 16.35
C LEU A 66 -0.56 -2.43 17.83
N GLU A 67 -0.65 -3.68 18.29
CA GLU A 67 -0.36 -4.10 19.67
C GLU A 67 -1.07 -3.23 20.74
N CYS A 68 -2.29 -2.77 20.46
CA CYS A 68 -3.10 -1.99 21.38
C CYS A 68 -3.79 -2.88 22.43
N GLU A 69 -3.98 -2.34 23.61
CA GLU A 69 -4.89 -2.85 24.62
C GLU A 69 -6.34 -2.63 24.14
N VAL A 70 -7.09 -3.73 23.99
CA VAL A 70 -8.53 -3.67 23.65
C VAL A 70 -9.31 -3.45 24.95
N SER A 71 -10.10 -2.39 25.00
CA SER A 71 -10.89 -2.04 26.18
C SER A 71 -11.96 -3.11 26.44
N PRO A 72 -12.14 -3.56 27.70
CA PRO A 72 -13.15 -4.57 28.04
C PRO A 72 -14.58 -4.05 27.82
N ALA A 73 -14.77 -2.74 27.99
CA ALA A 73 -16.01 -2.04 27.68
C ALA A 73 -15.68 -0.73 26.94
N SER A 74 -16.46 -0.47 25.91
CA SER A 74 -16.36 0.73 25.07
C SER A 74 -17.71 1.42 24.97
N ARG A 75 -17.72 2.75 24.89
CA ARG A 75 -18.96 3.53 24.91
C ARG A 75 -18.95 4.62 23.83
N PHE A 76 -20.02 4.66 23.06
CA PHE A 76 -20.25 5.74 22.09
C PHE A 76 -20.71 7.02 22.79
N ALA A 77 -20.34 8.15 22.22
CA ALA A 77 -20.66 9.49 22.67
C ALA A 77 -21.08 10.35 21.48
N ARG A 78 -21.87 11.39 21.76
CA ARG A 78 -22.26 12.40 20.79
C ARG A 78 -21.28 13.55 20.83
N LYS A 79 -20.60 13.81 19.71
CA LYS A 79 -19.82 15.02 19.46
C LYS A 79 -20.73 16.04 18.80
N ASN A 80 -21.19 17.03 19.56
CA ASN A 80 -22.22 17.96 19.11
C ASN A 80 -21.62 19.15 18.36
N TYR A 81 -21.97 19.31 17.09
CA TYR A 81 -21.64 20.49 16.29
C TYR A 81 -22.59 20.62 15.10
N TYR A 82 -22.85 21.85 14.68
CA TYR A 82 -23.72 22.15 13.55
C TYR A 82 -22.90 22.37 12.30
N TYR A 83 -23.11 21.53 11.29
CA TYR A 83 -22.56 21.75 9.96
C TYR A 83 -23.49 21.10 8.92
N PRO A 84 -23.68 21.68 7.72
CA PRO A 84 -24.70 21.19 6.78
C PRO A 84 -24.52 19.75 6.31
N ASP A 85 -23.30 19.22 6.33
CA ASP A 85 -23.03 17.82 5.96
C ASP A 85 -23.30 16.81 7.09
N LEU A 86 -23.66 17.28 8.28
CA LEU A 86 -23.95 16.48 9.47
C LEU A 86 -25.42 16.64 9.87
N PRO A 87 -26.33 15.82 9.32
CA PRO A 87 -27.76 16.06 9.43
C PRO A 87 -28.31 15.89 10.86
N LYS A 88 -27.62 15.13 11.71
CA LYS A 88 -28.01 14.90 13.11
C LYS A 88 -27.65 16.05 14.06
N ALA A 89 -26.84 17.02 13.60
CA ALA A 89 -26.19 18.03 14.45
C ALA A 89 -25.30 17.47 15.59
N TYR A 90 -25.02 16.17 15.53
CA TYR A 90 -23.99 15.50 16.31
C TYR A 90 -23.43 14.32 15.50
N GLN A 91 -22.16 14.05 15.70
CA GLN A 91 -21.47 12.87 15.17
C GLN A 91 -21.40 11.84 16.29
N ILE A 92 -21.84 10.62 16.03
CA ILE A 92 -21.62 9.50 16.95
C ILE A 92 -20.15 9.07 16.82
N SER A 93 -19.39 9.24 17.90
CA SER A 93 -17.96 8.92 18.01
C SER A 93 -17.71 8.24 19.36
N GLN A 94 -16.47 8.13 19.83
CA GLN A 94 -16.14 7.64 21.17
C GLN A 94 -15.17 8.59 21.84
N TYR A 95 -15.47 8.99 23.07
CA TYR A 95 -14.68 10.00 23.80
C TYR A 95 -13.88 9.37 24.93
N GLU A 96 -14.53 9.01 26.03
CA GLU A 96 -13.85 8.53 27.25
C GLU A 96 -13.38 7.08 27.15
N LEU A 97 -14.13 6.22 26.45
CA LEU A 97 -13.94 4.77 26.38
C LEU A 97 -13.76 4.28 24.93
N PRO A 98 -12.64 4.63 24.25
CA PRO A 98 -12.30 4.10 22.92
C PRO A 98 -12.10 2.59 22.94
N ILE A 99 -12.14 1.96 21.77
CA ILE A 99 -11.96 0.51 21.63
C ILE A 99 -10.50 0.10 21.92
N GLY A 100 -9.52 0.83 21.40
CA GLY A 100 -8.09 0.52 21.56
C GLY A 100 -7.32 1.64 22.24
N ARG A 101 -6.30 1.29 23.04
CA ARG A 101 -5.35 2.23 23.67
C ARG A 101 -3.94 1.65 23.72
N ASN A 102 -2.95 2.51 24.01
CA ASN A 102 -1.60 2.11 24.41
C ASN A 102 -0.91 1.14 23.43
N GLY A 103 -1.09 1.37 22.13
CA GLY A 103 -0.44 0.57 21.10
C GLY A 103 0.91 1.13 20.68
N LYS A 104 1.47 0.55 19.62
CA LYS A 104 2.72 1.00 19.02
C LYS A 104 2.84 0.55 17.56
N LEU A 105 3.67 1.27 16.82
CA LEU A 105 4.09 0.91 15.47
C LEU A 105 5.57 1.22 15.30
N THR A 106 6.37 0.21 14.97
CA THR A 106 7.78 0.40 14.61
C THR A 106 7.89 0.74 13.14
N VAL A 107 8.63 1.81 12.84
CA VAL A 107 8.87 2.33 11.49
C VAL A 107 10.36 2.48 11.24
N ARG A 108 10.76 2.47 9.96
CA ARG A 108 12.12 2.80 9.55
C ARG A 108 12.13 4.15 8.84
N ALA A 109 12.94 5.08 9.33
CA ALA A 109 13.17 6.41 8.75
C ALA A 109 14.66 6.75 8.88
N GLY A 110 15.29 7.26 7.82
CA GLY A 110 16.70 7.64 7.82
C GLY A 110 17.65 6.49 8.15
N GLY A 111 17.29 5.25 7.80
CA GLY A 111 18.06 4.04 8.14
C GLY A 111 18.00 3.64 9.61
N LYS A 112 17.13 4.25 10.43
CA LYS A 112 16.95 3.94 11.85
C LYS A 112 15.55 3.43 12.13
N GLU A 113 15.45 2.48 13.05
CA GLU A 113 14.16 2.05 13.58
C GLU A 113 13.69 2.98 14.69
N LYS A 114 12.40 3.28 14.67
CA LYS A 114 11.73 4.08 15.69
C LYS A 114 10.36 3.49 16.01
N THR A 115 10.06 3.35 17.29
CA THR A 115 8.72 3.01 17.75
C THR A 115 7.91 4.27 17.97
N ILE A 116 6.77 4.37 17.32
CA ILE A 116 5.77 5.43 17.52
C ILE A 116 4.63 4.83 18.32
N ARG A 117 4.32 5.41 19.49
CA ARG A 117 3.22 4.92 20.33
C ARG A 117 1.88 5.38 19.79
N ILE A 118 0.87 4.51 19.91
CA ILE A 118 -0.52 4.77 19.57
C ILE A 118 -1.25 5.10 20.88
N HIS A 119 -1.79 6.32 20.96
CA HIS A 119 -2.55 6.78 22.10
C HIS A 119 -3.90 6.06 22.19
N ARG A 120 -4.66 6.06 21.08
CA ARG A 120 -6.00 5.47 21.00
C ARG A 120 -6.42 5.09 19.59
N ILE A 121 -7.37 4.17 19.52
CA ILE A 121 -8.12 3.82 18.30
C ILE A 121 -9.59 3.79 18.64
N HIS A 122 -10.41 4.51 17.87
CA HIS A 122 -11.85 4.55 18.11
C HIS A 122 -12.67 4.61 16.83
N LEU A 123 -13.96 4.30 16.97
CA LEU A 123 -14.92 4.38 15.88
C LEU A 123 -15.69 5.68 15.90
N GLU A 124 -15.99 6.17 14.70
CA GLU A 124 -16.94 7.25 14.47
C GLU A 124 -17.62 7.11 13.12
N GLU A 125 -18.69 7.87 12.92
CA GLU A 125 -19.33 7.98 11.61
C GLU A 125 -18.78 9.15 10.80
N ASP A 126 -18.62 8.98 9.49
CA ASP A 126 -18.25 10.09 8.61
C ASP A 126 -19.42 11.06 8.38
N ALA A 127 -19.07 12.31 8.10
CA ALA A 127 -20.01 13.33 7.64
C ALA A 127 -20.27 13.21 6.12
N GLY A 128 -21.28 13.93 5.64
CA GLY A 128 -21.58 14.07 4.22
C GLY A 128 -20.49 14.85 3.47
N LYS A 129 -20.74 15.11 2.20
CA LYS A 129 -19.88 15.95 1.35
C LYS A 129 -20.59 17.26 1.05
N LEU A 130 -19.86 18.37 1.20
CA LEU A 130 -20.27 19.69 0.71
C LEU A 130 -19.55 20.01 -0.58
N VAL A 131 -20.29 20.49 -1.57
CA VAL A 131 -19.76 21.02 -2.82
C VAL A 131 -20.23 22.47 -2.94
N HIS A 132 -19.28 23.39 -2.89
CA HIS A 132 -19.56 24.82 -3.08
C HIS A 132 -19.72 25.10 -4.57
N ASP A 133 -20.81 25.79 -4.92
CA ASP A 133 -21.07 26.17 -6.30
C ASP A 133 -20.54 27.58 -6.59
N ALA A 134 -20.32 27.88 -7.88
CA ALA A 134 -19.86 29.19 -8.31
C ALA A 134 -20.93 30.29 -8.17
N SER A 135 -22.19 29.92 -7.94
CA SER A 135 -23.29 30.85 -7.66
C SER A 135 -23.36 31.32 -6.20
N GLY A 136 -22.46 30.83 -5.33
CA GLY A 136 -22.39 31.19 -3.92
C GLY A 136 -23.23 30.31 -2.98
N GLY A 137 -23.90 29.29 -3.52
CA GLY A 137 -24.60 28.24 -2.77
C GLY A 137 -23.70 27.04 -2.44
N SER A 138 -24.25 26.08 -1.71
CA SER A 138 -23.56 24.81 -1.41
C SER A 138 -24.53 23.65 -1.51
N CYS A 139 -24.14 22.63 -2.25
CA CYS A 139 -24.89 21.39 -2.39
C CYS A 139 -24.39 20.36 -1.38
N VAL A 140 -25.33 19.65 -0.74
CA VAL A 140 -25.02 18.60 0.24
C VAL A 140 -25.31 17.22 -0.34
N ASP A 141 -24.33 16.33 -0.24
CA ASP A 141 -24.48 14.90 -0.57
C ASP A 141 -24.23 14.04 0.68
N TYR A 142 -25.29 13.37 1.14
CA TYR A 142 -25.29 12.51 2.32
C TYR A 142 -24.95 11.04 2.02
N ASN A 143 -24.54 10.69 0.80
CA ASN A 143 -24.05 9.35 0.47
C ASN A 143 -22.97 8.88 1.45
N ARG A 144 -22.05 9.78 1.85
CA ARG A 144 -20.95 9.50 2.77
C ARG A 144 -21.36 9.49 4.26
N THR A 145 -22.45 10.15 4.62
CA THR A 145 -22.88 10.26 6.02
C THR A 145 -23.15 8.89 6.63
N GLY A 146 -22.55 8.59 7.78
CA GLY A 146 -22.73 7.31 8.46
C GLY A 146 -21.75 6.22 8.04
N ILE A 147 -20.84 6.47 7.09
CA ILE A 147 -19.79 5.50 6.74
C ILE A 147 -18.91 5.24 7.97
N PRO A 148 -18.53 3.99 8.28
CA PRO A 148 -17.68 3.73 9.44
C PRO A 148 -16.27 4.26 9.22
N LEU A 149 -15.84 5.12 10.12
CA LEU A 149 -14.48 5.61 10.23
C LEU A 149 -13.85 5.08 11.50
N MET A 150 -12.56 4.78 11.40
CA MET A 150 -11.70 4.56 12.54
C MET A 150 -10.71 5.72 12.63
N GLU A 151 -10.61 6.33 13.80
CA GLU A 151 -9.61 7.34 14.10
C GLU A 151 -8.49 6.73 14.94
N ILE A 152 -7.25 6.85 14.46
CA ILE A 152 -6.03 6.34 15.08
C ILE A 152 -5.16 7.54 15.43
N VAL A 153 -4.92 7.74 16.72
CA VAL A 153 -4.17 8.89 17.24
C VAL A 153 -2.87 8.41 17.83
N THR A 154 -1.74 8.99 17.41
CA THR A 154 -0.44 8.70 18.00
C THR A 154 -0.18 9.52 19.25
N GLU A 155 0.75 9.06 20.08
CA GLU A 155 1.48 9.95 20.97
C GLU A 155 2.34 10.93 20.14
N ALA A 156 2.81 12.00 20.78
CA ALA A 156 3.63 13.01 20.13
C ALA A 156 5.11 12.55 20.00
N ASP A 157 5.33 11.38 19.39
CA ASP A 157 6.64 10.71 19.27
C ASP A 157 7.38 11.04 17.96
N VAL A 158 6.68 11.57 16.96
CA VAL A 158 7.26 11.88 15.64
C VAL A 158 8.12 13.15 15.72
N ARG A 159 9.30 13.13 15.08
CA ARG A 159 10.36 14.16 15.15
C ARG A 159 10.84 14.63 13.77
N SER A 160 10.25 14.16 12.68
CA SER A 160 10.54 14.67 11.34
C SER A 160 9.41 14.35 10.38
N SER A 161 9.39 15.04 9.24
CA SER A 161 8.50 14.73 8.12
C SER A 161 8.76 13.33 7.54
N GLU A 162 10.02 12.88 7.53
CA GLU A 162 10.40 11.53 7.09
C GLU A 162 9.78 10.46 7.99
N GLU A 163 9.86 10.63 9.32
CA GLU A 163 9.21 9.73 10.27
C GLU A 163 7.67 9.75 10.13
N ALA A 164 7.07 10.92 9.87
CA ALA A 164 5.64 11.04 9.63
C ALA A 164 5.20 10.25 8.39
N VAL A 165 5.95 10.36 7.28
CA VAL A 165 5.68 9.58 6.06
C VAL A 165 5.92 8.09 6.27
N ALA A 166 6.98 7.70 6.99
CA ALA A 166 7.25 6.30 7.32
C ALA A 166 6.11 5.68 8.16
N TYR A 167 5.59 6.42 9.14
CA TYR A 167 4.41 6.05 9.93
C TYR A 167 3.18 5.84 9.06
N LEU A 168 2.81 6.83 8.26
CA LEU A 168 1.61 6.75 7.42
C LEU A 168 1.71 5.63 6.38
N THR A 169 2.91 5.42 5.81
CA THR A 169 3.16 4.34 4.84
C THR A 169 3.04 2.96 5.49
N SER A 170 3.64 2.78 6.67
CA SER A 170 3.58 1.53 7.42
C SER A 170 2.15 1.23 7.89
N LEU A 171 1.46 2.24 8.41
CA LEU A 171 0.06 2.12 8.81
C LEU A 171 -0.84 1.75 7.63
N ARG A 172 -0.68 2.43 6.48
CA ARG A 172 -1.42 2.10 5.24
C ARG A 172 -1.22 0.64 4.86
N SER A 173 0.03 0.18 4.84
CA SER A 173 0.37 -1.20 4.50
C SER A 173 -0.30 -2.19 5.46
N ILE A 174 -0.22 -1.95 6.77
CA ILE A 174 -0.87 -2.80 7.79
C ILE A 174 -2.38 -2.86 7.57
N LEU A 175 -3.06 -1.71 7.42
CA LEU A 175 -4.52 -1.64 7.25
C LEU A 175 -5.00 -2.39 6.00
N GLN A 176 -4.23 -2.31 4.91
CA GLN A 176 -4.47 -3.07 3.67
C GLN A 176 -4.22 -4.57 3.87
N TYR A 177 -3.14 -4.95 4.55
CA TYR A 177 -2.78 -6.34 4.85
C TYR A 177 -3.85 -7.06 5.68
N ILE A 178 -4.34 -6.39 6.73
CA ILE A 178 -5.45 -6.94 7.52
C ILE A 178 -6.80 -6.77 6.80
N GLY A 179 -6.87 -6.08 5.66
CA GLY A 179 -8.06 -5.98 4.83
C GLY A 179 -9.22 -5.22 5.49
N VAL A 180 -8.91 -4.24 6.34
CA VAL A 180 -9.94 -3.43 7.03
C VAL A 180 -10.23 -2.10 6.33
N CYS A 181 -9.27 -1.58 5.56
CA CYS A 181 -9.36 -0.29 4.86
C CYS A 181 -8.57 -0.38 3.53
N GLY A 182 -9.06 0.25 2.48
CA GLY A 182 -8.31 0.41 1.22
C GLY A 182 -7.17 1.42 1.34
N ALA A 183 -7.29 2.36 2.29
CA ALA A 183 -6.29 3.32 2.72
C ALA A 183 -5.68 4.17 1.59
N ASN A 184 -6.47 4.44 0.54
CA ASN A 184 -6.11 5.35 -0.52
C ASN A 184 -6.41 6.81 -0.13
N MET A 185 -5.35 7.62 0.03
CA MET A 185 -5.48 9.04 0.40
C MET A 185 -6.14 9.90 -0.68
N GLU A 186 -5.88 9.63 -1.96
CA GLU A 186 -6.46 10.38 -3.10
C GLU A 186 -7.98 10.17 -3.18
N LYS A 187 -8.45 8.98 -2.82
CA LYS A 187 -9.89 8.67 -2.71
C LYS A 187 -10.51 9.09 -1.37
N GLY A 188 -9.72 9.63 -0.44
CA GLY A 188 -10.17 10.05 0.89
C GLY A 188 -10.45 8.89 1.86
N GLU A 189 -10.05 7.66 1.52
CA GLU A 189 -10.21 6.48 2.38
C GLU A 189 -9.26 6.51 3.58
N MET A 190 -8.15 7.24 3.48
CA MET A 190 -7.24 7.55 4.58
C MET A 190 -6.94 9.05 4.57
N ARG A 191 -7.13 9.70 5.71
CA ARG A 191 -6.84 11.12 5.93
C ARG A 191 -5.90 11.25 7.11
N CYS A 192 -5.02 12.24 7.12
CA CYS A 192 -4.16 12.52 8.25
C CYS A 192 -4.15 14.01 8.61
N GLU A 193 -4.08 14.28 9.90
CA GLU A 193 -4.04 15.62 10.47
C GLU A 193 -2.90 15.70 11.50
N PRO A 194 -1.68 16.10 11.07
CA PRO A 194 -0.56 16.25 11.98
C PRO A 194 -0.74 17.48 12.87
N ASN A 195 -0.49 17.27 14.15
CA ASN A 195 -0.41 18.28 15.19
C ASN A 195 1.08 18.57 15.44
N ILE A 196 1.54 19.76 15.07
CA ILE A 196 2.96 20.11 15.02
C ILE A 196 3.26 21.18 16.06
N SER A 197 4.30 20.96 16.84
CA SER A 197 4.90 21.97 17.71
C SER A 197 6.42 21.89 17.62
N VAL A 198 7.13 22.97 17.88
CA VAL A 198 8.58 22.98 18.03
C VAL A 198 8.98 23.44 19.43
N ARG A 199 10.09 22.92 19.94
CA ARG A 199 10.67 23.33 21.22
C ARG A 199 12.20 23.38 21.14
N PRO A 200 12.88 24.16 22.00
CA PRO A 200 14.34 24.10 22.10
C PRO A 200 14.81 22.68 22.41
N VAL A 201 15.91 22.24 21.79
CA VAL A 201 16.48 20.92 22.03
C VAL A 201 16.78 20.73 23.52
N GLY A 202 16.26 19.66 24.11
CA GLY A 202 16.43 19.32 25.53
C GLY A 202 15.37 19.92 26.47
N ALA A 203 14.45 20.75 25.97
CA ALA A 203 13.32 21.21 26.77
C ALA A 203 12.33 20.06 27.03
N GLU A 204 11.78 19.98 28.25
CA GLU A 204 10.76 18.98 28.58
C GLU A 204 9.36 19.45 28.16
N GLU A 205 9.06 20.73 28.34
CA GLU A 205 7.76 21.31 28.02
C GLU A 205 7.51 21.36 26.50
N PHE A 206 6.28 21.05 26.09
CA PHE A 206 5.86 21.21 24.70
C PHE A 206 5.54 22.67 24.40
N GLY A 207 5.86 23.08 23.17
CA GLY A 207 5.43 24.37 22.63
C GLY A 207 3.93 24.39 22.35
N THR A 208 3.47 25.51 21.79
CA THR A 208 2.09 25.60 21.30
C THR A 208 1.97 24.78 20.00
N LYS A 209 0.91 23.98 19.89
CA LYS A 209 0.66 23.15 18.70
C LYS A 209 -0.21 23.85 17.67
N THR A 210 0.06 23.62 16.39
CA THR A 210 -0.86 23.89 15.28
C THR A 210 -1.33 22.57 14.69
N GLU A 211 -2.58 22.55 14.23
CA GLU A 211 -3.18 21.38 13.58
C GLU A 211 -3.23 21.64 12.07
N MET A 212 -2.65 20.75 11.28
CA MET A 212 -2.66 20.87 9.83
C MET A 212 -3.75 20.00 9.20
N LYS A 213 -4.52 20.59 8.27
CA LYS A 213 -5.54 19.89 7.47
C LYS A 213 -5.25 19.98 5.98
N ASN A 214 -6.00 19.19 5.20
CA ASN A 214 -5.95 19.14 3.73
C ASN A 214 -4.65 18.56 3.15
N LEU A 215 -4.12 17.51 3.79
CA LEU A 215 -2.94 16.77 3.31
C LEU A 215 -3.41 15.48 2.62
N ASN A 216 -3.50 15.50 1.30
CA ASN A 216 -4.10 14.40 0.52
C ASN A 216 -3.07 13.43 -0.09
N SER A 217 -1.77 13.62 0.18
CA SER A 217 -0.70 12.73 -0.28
C SER A 217 0.46 12.69 0.70
N PHE A 218 1.29 11.63 0.66
CA PHE A 218 2.51 11.56 1.47
C PHE A 218 3.51 12.67 1.14
N ARG A 219 3.54 13.10 -0.13
CA ARG A 219 4.35 14.27 -0.53
C ARG A 219 3.85 15.54 0.15
N ALA A 220 2.54 15.76 0.15
CA ALA A 220 1.93 16.90 0.82
C ALA A 220 2.21 16.87 2.32
N VAL A 221 2.11 15.71 2.97
CA VAL A 221 2.48 15.54 4.39
C VAL A 221 3.92 15.96 4.63
N ARG A 222 4.85 15.48 3.81
CA ARG A 222 6.27 15.82 3.98
C ARG A 222 6.49 17.33 3.91
N LEU A 223 6.04 17.94 2.81
CA LEU A 223 6.23 19.37 2.55
C LEU A 223 5.50 20.24 3.58
N GLY A 224 4.27 19.88 3.94
CA GLY A 224 3.48 20.61 4.93
C GLY A 224 4.10 20.56 6.32
N VAL A 225 4.58 19.38 6.75
CA VAL A 225 5.28 19.24 8.03
C VAL A 225 6.57 20.07 8.04
N ASP A 226 7.40 19.96 7.00
CA ASP A 226 8.66 20.73 6.91
C ASP A 226 8.39 22.24 6.95
N PHE A 227 7.44 22.72 6.15
CA PHE A 227 7.06 24.14 6.10
C PHE A 227 6.58 24.65 7.46
N GLU A 228 5.73 23.90 8.17
CA GLU A 228 5.19 24.35 9.45
C GLU A 228 6.24 24.33 10.58
N ILE A 229 7.20 23.41 10.52
CA ILE A 229 8.35 23.40 11.43
C ILE A 229 9.16 24.68 11.24
N GLU A 230 9.56 24.98 9.99
CA GLU A 230 10.33 26.18 9.65
C GLU A 230 9.58 27.46 10.05
N ARG A 231 8.29 27.56 9.70
CA ARG A 231 7.45 28.70 10.06
C ARG A 231 7.38 28.93 11.57
N GLN A 232 7.23 27.87 12.37
CA GLN A 232 7.19 28.01 13.82
C GLN A 232 8.54 28.45 14.39
N ILE A 233 9.65 27.92 13.86
CA ILE A 233 11.00 28.32 14.28
C ILE A 233 11.22 29.81 13.97
N ASP A 234 10.94 30.24 12.74
CA ASP A 234 11.13 31.64 12.31
C ASP A 234 10.31 32.60 13.18
N ALA A 235 9.05 32.27 13.44
CA ALA A 235 8.19 33.08 14.30
C ALA A 235 8.76 33.20 15.72
N ILE A 236 9.23 32.09 16.32
CA ILE A 236 9.82 32.11 17.67
C ILE A 236 11.13 32.92 17.68
N GLU A 237 11.99 32.75 16.68
CA GLU A 237 13.27 33.49 16.59
C GLU A 237 13.06 34.99 16.35
N ASN A 238 11.96 35.38 15.70
CA ASN A 238 11.54 36.77 15.53
C ASN A 238 10.81 37.36 16.76
N GLY A 239 10.65 36.59 17.83
CA GLY A 239 9.95 37.01 19.05
C GLY A 239 8.42 37.04 18.92
N GLU A 240 7.87 36.39 17.90
CA GLU A 240 6.44 36.21 17.71
C GLU A 240 5.90 35.07 18.58
N ARG A 241 4.60 35.09 18.87
CA ARG A 241 3.93 34.05 19.65
C ARG A 241 3.20 33.07 18.73
N ILE A 242 3.51 31.78 18.85
CA ILE A 242 2.68 30.74 18.25
C ILE A 242 1.33 30.68 18.97
N VAL A 243 0.25 30.76 18.19
CA VAL A 243 -1.13 30.60 18.67
C VAL A 243 -1.66 29.24 18.26
N GLN A 244 -2.55 28.67 19.08
CA GLN A 244 -3.18 27.41 18.76
C GLN A 244 -4.26 27.63 17.69
N GLU A 245 -4.04 27.07 16.51
CA GLU A 245 -4.91 27.26 15.36
C GLU A 245 -4.96 26.01 14.47
N THR A 246 -5.98 25.98 13.62
CA THR A 246 -6.06 24.99 12.54
C THR A 246 -5.60 25.67 11.26
N ARG A 247 -4.59 25.10 10.60
CA ARG A 247 -4.02 25.59 9.34
C ARG A 247 -4.35 24.63 8.20
N ARG A 248 -4.56 25.18 7.00
CA ARG A 248 -4.79 24.42 5.77
C ARG A 248 -3.52 24.43 4.93
N TRP A 249 -3.12 23.25 4.46
CA TRP A 249 -2.10 23.14 3.41
C TRP A 249 -2.69 23.51 2.04
N ASP A 250 -2.01 24.40 1.32
CA ASP A 250 -2.29 24.77 -0.06
C ASP A 250 -1.24 24.14 -0.99
N GLU A 251 -1.67 23.17 -1.79
CA GLU A 251 -0.78 22.42 -2.69
C GLU A 251 -0.23 23.30 -3.83
N ALA A 252 -0.98 24.33 -4.25
CA ALA A 252 -0.59 25.18 -5.38
C ALA A 252 0.51 26.17 -4.98
N THR A 253 0.39 26.76 -3.79
CA THR A 253 1.39 27.71 -3.28
C THR A 253 2.47 27.04 -2.44
N GLN A 254 2.28 25.79 -2.01
CA GLN A 254 3.13 25.07 -1.06
C GLN A 254 3.33 25.84 0.25
N THR A 255 2.24 26.45 0.74
CA THR A 255 2.23 27.19 2.01
C THR A 255 1.06 26.77 2.89
N THR A 256 1.09 27.19 4.16
CA THR A 256 -0.03 27.00 5.08
C THR A 256 -0.80 28.30 5.30
N GLN A 257 -2.13 28.22 5.31
CA GLN A 257 -3.03 29.34 5.61
C GLN A 257 -3.81 29.08 6.90
N THR A 258 -3.97 30.10 7.74
CA THR A 258 -4.85 30.00 8.92
C THR A 258 -6.29 29.84 8.47
N MET A 259 -6.98 28.78 8.94
CA MET A 259 -8.41 28.63 8.73
C MET A 259 -9.21 29.31 9.84
N ARG A 260 -8.83 29.04 11.09
CA ARG A 260 -9.50 29.52 12.29
C ARG A 260 -8.53 29.53 13.47
N SER A 261 -8.62 30.57 14.30
CA SER A 261 -8.00 30.57 15.63
C SER A 261 -8.85 29.74 16.59
N LYS A 262 -8.22 28.94 17.47
CA LYS A 262 -8.95 28.17 18.50
C LYS A 262 -9.25 29.03 19.75
N GLU A 263 -9.49 30.34 19.59
CA GLU A 263 -9.82 31.26 20.70
C GLU A 263 -11.06 30.84 21.51
N ARG A 264 -11.89 29.96 20.94
CA ARG A 264 -12.87 29.16 21.66
C ARG A 264 -12.55 27.71 21.37
N ALA A 265 -12.00 26.96 22.33
CA ALA A 265 -12.00 25.50 22.24
C ALA A 265 -13.46 25.10 21.95
N HIS A 266 -13.71 24.44 20.82
CA HIS A 266 -15.07 24.06 20.48
C HIS A 266 -15.59 23.14 21.58
N ASP A 267 -16.51 23.65 22.40
CA ASP A 267 -17.24 22.84 23.36
C ASP A 267 -18.19 21.95 22.58
N TYR A 268 -17.66 20.81 22.15
CA TYR A 268 -18.40 19.76 21.46
C TYR A 268 -19.44 19.09 22.38
N ARG A 269 -19.52 19.48 23.65
CA ARG A 269 -20.50 18.99 24.65
C ARG A 269 -20.61 17.47 24.59
N TYR A 270 -19.47 16.79 24.66
CA TYR A 270 -19.46 15.33 24.61
C TYR A 270 -20.32 14.78 25.74
N PHE A 271 -21.24 13.90 25.40
CA PHE A 271 -21.96 13.08 26.37
C PHE A 271 -22.20 11.69 25.80
N PRO A 272 -22.32 10.66 26.64
CA PRO A 272 -22.53 9.31 26.15
C PRO A 272 -23.83 9.17 25.37
N ASP A 273 -23.81 8.45 24.25
CA ASP A 273 -25.00 8.27 23.44
C ASP A 273 -26.00 7.36 24.15
N PRO A 274 -27.21 7.83 24.51
CA PRO A 274 -28.20 7.03 25.21
C PRO A 274 -28.85 5.97 24.32
N ASP A 275 -28.76 6.10 23.00
CA ASP A 275 -29.41 5.19 22.06
C ASP A 275 -28.57 3.93 21.80
N LEU A 276 -27.31 3.93 22.25
CA LEU A 276 -26.37 2.83 22.08
C LEU A 276 -25.93 2.28 23.44
N VAL A 277 -26.12 0.97 23.61
CA VAL A 277 -25.59 0.24 24.77
C VAL A 277 -24.06 0.19 24.72
N PRO A 278 -23.38 0.06 25.88
CA PRO A 278 -21.95 -0.23 25.92
C PRO A 278 -21.60 -1.46 25.09
N VAL A 279 -20.45 -1.41 24.44
CA VAL A 279 -19.93 -2.51 23.61
C VAL A 279 -18.85 -3.23 24.39
N GLU A 280 -19.04 -4.53 24.56
CA GLU A 280 -18.06 -5.43 25.18
C GLU A 280 -17.51 -6.40 24.14
N VAL A 281 -16.18 -6.54 24.09
CA VAL A 281 -15.50 -7.51 23.24
C VAL A 281 -15.10 -8.69 24.11
N SER A 282 -15.87 -9.78 24.06
CA SER A 282 -15.55 -10.99 24.83
C SER A 282 -14.18 -11.57 24.43
N GLU A 283 -13.47 -12.19 25.38
CA GLU A 283 -12.16 -12.83 25.10
C GLU A 283 -12.23 -13.85 23.95
N SER A 284 -13.30 -14.65 23.87
CA SER A 284 -13.48 -15.63 22.79
C SER A 284 -13.50 -15.00 21.38
N VAL A 285 -14.03 -13.78 21.25
CA VAL A 285 -14.01 -13.02 19.99
C VAL A 285 -12.62 -12.49 19.72
N LEU A 286 -11.93 -11.99 20.75
CA LEU A 286 -10.57 -11.47 20.65
C LEU A 286 -9.57 -12.56 20.22
N GLU A 287 -9.60 -13.73 20.87
CA GLU A 287 -8.80 -14.91 20.51
C GLU A 287 -9.07 -15.38 19.08
N ARG A 288 -10.34 -15.46 18.69
CA ARG A 288 -10.73 -15.82 17.32
C ARG A 288 -10.18 -14.83 16.29
N LEU A 289 -10.19 -13.54 16.60
CA LEU A 289 -9.66 -12.51 15.71
C LEU A 289 -8.13 -12.52 15.66
N ARG A 290 -7.45 -12.77 16.79
CA ARG A 290 -5.99 -12.97 16.86
C ARG A 290 -5.56 -14.18 16.02
N ALA A 291 -6.26 -15.30 16.14
CA ALA A 291 -5.97 -16.52 15.38
C ALA A 291 -6.16 -16.35 13.85
N LYS A 292 -6.97 -15.38 13.43
CA LYS A 292 -7.19 -15.03 12.01
C LYS A 292 -6.35 -13.85 11.52
N ALA A 293 -5.51 -13.27 12.39
CA ALA A 293 -4.66 -12.17 11.99
C ALA A 293 -3.61 -12.70 10.99
N PRO A 294 -3.46 -12.07 9.82
CA PRO A 294 -2.38 -12.45 8.90
C PRO A 294 -1.04 -12.04 9.50
N GLU A 295 0.04 -12.68 9.03
CA GLU A 295 1.39 -12.16 9.24
C GLU A 295 1.49 -10.75 8.65
N LEU A 296 1.97 -9.80 9.46
CA LEU A 296 2.12 -8.40 9.05
C LEU A 296 3.30 -8.22 8.08
N PRO A 297 3.34 -7.11 7.31
CA PRO A 297 4.36 -6.88 6.29
C PRO A 297 5.80 -7.03 6.80
N GLU A 298 6.11 -6.40 7.95
CA GLU A 298 7.48 -6.35 8.48
C GLU A 298 7.99 -7.73 8.94
N PRO A 299 7.27 -8.49 9.81
CA PRO A 299 7.64 -9.88 10.12
C PRO A 299 7.79 -10.75 8.86
N ARG A 300 6.88 -10.60 7.90
CA ARG A 300 6.92 -11.34 6.64
C ARG A 300 8.15 -11.00 5.80
N ARG A 301 8.55 -9.72 5.77
CA ARG A 301 9.78 -9.26 5.11
C ARG A 301 11.01 -9.90 5.72
N VAL A 302 11.14 -9.85 7.06
CA VAL A 302 12.24 -10.49 7.80
C VAL A 302 12.28 -11.99 7.52
N ARG A 303 11.11 -12.64 7.45
CA ARG A 303 11.00 -14.04 7.08
C ARG A 303 11.45 -14.31 5.65
N PHE A 304 11.10 -13.45 4.69
CA PHE A 304 11.53 -13.62 3.30
C PHE A 304 13.05 -13.52 3.13
N ILE A 305 13.69 -12.60 3.87
CA ILE A 305 15.14 -12.48 3.87
C ILE A 305 15.79 -13.73 4.49
N SER A 306 15.32 -14.14 5.67
CA SER A 306 15.95 -15.22 6.44
C SER A 306 15.68 -16.63 5.89
N GLN A 307 14.47 -16.91 5.43
CA GLN A 307 14.07 -18.25 4.97
C GLN A 307 14.28 -18.46 3.47
N TYR A 308 14.05 -17.44 2.64
CA TYR A 308 14.20 -17.55 1.19
C TYR A 308 15.51 -16.96 0.66
N GLY A 309 16.34 -16.35 1.51
CA GLY A 309 17.62 -15.77 1.12
C GLY A 309 17.49 -14.56 0.20
N LEU A 310 16.35 -13.86 0.24
CA LEU A 310 16.11 -12.71 -0.62
C LEU A 310 16.88 -11.47 -0.14
N PRO A 311 17.37 -10.62 -1.06
CA PRO A 311 17.84 -9.28 -0.71
C PRO A 311 16.75 -8.45 -0.01
N GLU A 312 17.16 -7.49 0.81
CA GLU A 312 16.23 -6.64 1.56
C GLU A 312 15.25 -5.90 0.64
N TYR A 313 15.75 -5.35 -0.47
CA TYR A 313 14.94 -4.65 -1.48
C TYR A 313 13.86 -5.56 -2.09
N ASP A 314 14.22 -6.79 -2.49
CA ASP A 314 13.27 -7.76 -3.02
C ASP A 314 12.16 -8.06 -2.01
N ALA A 315 12.54 -8.34 -0.76
CA ALA A 315 11.60 -8.69 0.28
C ALA A 315 10.65 -7.51 0.58
N GLU A 316 11.16 -6.27 0.58
CA GLU A 316 10.36 -5.05 0.73
C GLU A 316 9.31 -4.92 -0.40
N VAL A 317 9.72 -5.09 -1.66
CA VAL A 317 8.80 -4.99 -2.80
C VAL A 317 7.73 -6.09 -2.74
N LEU A 318 8.12 -7.34 -2.50
CA LEU A 318 7.19 -8.48 -2.47
C LEU A 318 6.20 -8.41 -1.30
N THR A 319 6.60 -7.79 -0.18
CA THR A 319 5.74 -7.58 0.99
C THR A 319 5.00 -6.24 0.98
N GLY A 320 5.05 -5.50 -0.13
CA GLY A 320 4.26 -4.27 -0.30
C GLY A 320 2.76 -4.50 -0.42
N SER A 321 2.33 -5.70 -0.81
CA SER A 321 0.92 -6.11 -0.88
C SER A 321 0.77 -7.54 -0.41
N LYS A 322 -0.25 -7.81 0.41
CA LYS A 322 -0.53 -9.15 0.92
C LYS A 322 -0.73 -10.14 -0.22
N ALA A 323 -1.46 -9.75 -1.27
CA ALA A 323 -1.76 -10.65 -2.37
C ALA A 323 -0.53 -10.97 -3.22
N ILE A 324 0.40 -10.02 -3.40
CA ILE A 324 1.72 -10.30 -4.03
C ILE A 324 2.57 -11.22 -3.15
N ALA A 325 2.61 -10.97 -1.85
CA ALA A 325 3.35 -11.81 -0.93
C ALA A 325 2.79 -13.25 -0.85
N ASP A 326 1.46 -13.40 -0.85
CA ASP A 326 0.77 -14.70 -0.89
C ASP A 326 1.10 -15.44 -2.20
N PHE A 327 1.07 -14.73 -3.34
CA PHE A 327 1.44 -15.27 -4.64
C PHE A 327 2.90 -15.74 -4.65
N PHE A 328 3.82 -14.92 -4.13
CA PHE A 328 5.24 -15.27 -4.04
C PHE A 328 5.45 -16.52 -3.19
N GLU A 329 4.87 -16.61 -1.99
CA GLU A 329 5.07 -17.79 -1.14
C GLU A 329 4.50 -19.04 -1.77
N ARG A 330 3.34 -18.93 -2.43
CA ARG A 330 2.77 -20.04 -3.17
C ARG A 330 3.73 -20.51 -4.26
N ALA A 331 4.26 -19.59 -5.07
CA ALA A 331 5.21 -19.92 -6.13
C ALA A 331 6.55 -20.46 -5.58
N ALA A 332 7.08 -19.87 -4.50
CA ALA A 332 8.32 -20.31 -3.86
C ALA A 332 8.15 -21.70 -3.20
N SER A 333 6.95 -22.08 -2.78
CA SER A 333 6.67 -23.44 -2.28
C SER A 333 6.67 -24.52 -3.38
N LEU A 334 6.52 -24.11 -4.65
CA LEU A 334 6.44 -24.99 -5.82
C LEU A 334 7.73 -24.99 -6.66
N HIS A 335 8.67 -24.08 -6.39
CA HIS A 335 9.90 -23.91 -7.17
C HIS A 335 11.12 -23.77 -6.25
N ASN A 336 12.19 -24.51 -6.54
CA ASN A 336 13.40 -24.60 -5.69
C ASN A 336 14.33 -23.37 -5.78
N ASP A 337 13.97 -22.35 -6.54
CA ASP A 337 14.75 -21.10 -6.68
C ASP A 337 13.84 -19.89 -6.37
N PRO A 338 13.72 -19.51 -5.08
CA PRO A 338 12.93 -18.35 -4.67
C PRO A 338 13.43 -17.03 -5.27
N LYS A 339 14.73 -16.92 -5.58
CA LYS A 339 15.29 -15.69 -6.15
C LYS A 339 14.86 -15.52 -7.61
N ALA A 340 14.82 -16.60 -8.39
CA ALA A 340 14.22 -16.56 -9.73
C ALA A 340 12.73 -16.18 -9.67
N VAL A 341 11.96 -16.77 -8.74
CA VAL A 341 10.54 -16.43 -8.54
C VAL A 341 10.37 -14.94 -8.21
N SER A 342 11.14 -14.44 -7.24
CA SER A 342 11.14 -13.01 -6.84
C SER A 342 11.35 -12.10 -8.04
N ASN A 343 12.40 -12.35 -8.83
CA ASN A 343 12.73 -11.52 -9.99
C ASN A 343 11.58 -11.50 -11.01
N TRP A 344 10.99 -12.65 -11.32
CA TRP A 344 9.89 -12.74 -12.29
C TRP A 344 8.62 -12.05 -11.82
N ILE A 345 8.32 -12.11 -10.51
CA ILE A 345 7.19 -11.39 -9.94
C ILE A 345 7.45 -9.88 -10.04
N MET A 346 8.60 -9.42 -9.60
CA MET A 346 8.91 -7.98 -9.57
C MET A 346 9.03 -7.35 -10.97
N THR A 347 9.54 -8.09 -11.96
CA THR A 347 9.74 -7.52 -13.31
C THR A 347 8.59 -7.81 -14.24
N GLU A 348 8.23 -9.08 -14.45
CA GLU A 348 7.28 -9.45 -15.51
C GLU A 348 5.83 -9.36 -15.01
N LEU A 349 5.51 -9.94 -13.85
CA LEU A 349 4.14 -9.91 -13.31
C LEU A 349 3.73 -8.50 -12.92
N MET A 350 4.52 -7.83 -12.07
CA MET A 350 4.22 -6.45 -11.66
C MET A 350 4.29 -5.48 -12.85
N GLY A 351 5.17 -5.73 -13.83
CA GLY A 351 5.19 -4.98 -15.09
C GLY A 351 3.86 -5.07 -15.84
N CYS A 352 3.35 -6.27 -16.07
CA CYS A 352 2.08 -6.49 -16.76
C CYS A 352 0.88 -5.94 -15.97
N LEU A 353 0.88 -6.08 -14.65
CA LEU A 353 -0.16 -5.51 -13.78
C LEU A 353 -0.20 -3.98 -13.90
N ASN A 354 0.96 -3.33 -13.85
CA ASN A 354 1.08 -1.88 -13.99
C ASN A 354 0.66 -1.40 -15.39
N GLU A 355 1.10 -2.07 -16.45
CA GLU A 355 0.74 -1.73 -17.84
C GLU A 355 -0.76 -1.87 -18.12
N SER A 356 -1.41 -2.86 -17.50
CA SER A 356 -2.85 -3.11 -17.67
C SER A 356 -3.74 -2.42 -16.65
N GLY A 357 -3.17 -1.77 -15.63
CA GLY A 357 -3.92 -1.16 -14.53
C GLY A 357 -4.69 -2.17 -13.66
N LYS A 358 -4.33 -3.45 -13.73
CA LYS A 358 -4.96 -4.55 -12.99
C LYS A 358 -4.26 -4.80 -11.67
N THR A 359 -5.01 -5.30 -10.70
CA THR A 359 -4.50 -5.86 -9.45
C THR A 359 -4.18 -7.35 -9.62
N ILE A 360 -3.37 -7.89 -8.71
CA ILE A 360 -3.03 -9.32 -8.70
C ILE A 360 -4.28 -10.22 -8.54
N ASP A 361 -5.31 -9.73 -7.85
CA ASP A 361 -6.59 -10.44 -7.68
C ASP A 361 -7.39 -10.53 -8.99
N GLU A 362 -7.08 -9.68 -9.97
CA GLU A 362 -7.67 -9.66 -11.32
C GLU A 362 -6.78 -10.36 -12.36
N CYS A 363 -5.64 -10.90 -11.92
CA CYS A 363 -4.71 -11.62 -12.77
C CYS A 363 -5.18 -13.06 -12.97
N ALA A 364 -5.21 -13.51 -14.23
CA ALA A 364 -5.54 -14.91 -14.55
C ALA A 364 -4.35 -15.87 -14.36
N VAL A 365 -3.12 -15.35 -14.34
CA VAL A 365 -1.91 -16.16 -14.15
C VAL A 365 -1.80 -16.57 -12.70
N THR A 366 -1.75 -17.88 -12.46
CA THR A 366 -1.58 -18.45 -11.12
C THR A 366 -0.10 -18.61 -10.74
N ALA A 367 0.17 -18.85 -9.46
CA ALA A 367 1.51 -19.16 -8.99
C ALA A 367 2.02 -20.47 -9.62
N GLU A 368 1.14 -21.46 -9.77
CA GLU A 368 1.38 -22.72 -10.46
C GLU A 368 1.83 -22.49 -11.90
N ASP A 369 1.14 -21.63 -12.65
CA ASP A 369 1.48 -21.31 -14.03
C ASP A 369 2.87 -20.68 -14.14
N LEU A 370 3.19 -19.72 -13.26
CA LEU A 370 4.52 -19.11 -13.23
C LEU A 370 5.59 -20.15 -12.92
N THR A 371 5.36 -21.02 -11.94
CA THR A 371 6.34 -22.07 -11.60
C THR A 371 6.53 -23.09 -12.72
N ALA A 372 5.47 -23.41 -13.47
CA ALA A 372 5.57 -24.27 -14.64
C ALA A 372 6.43 -23.63 -15.74
N LEU A 373 6.27 -22.33 -15.99
CA LEU A 373 7.10 -21.58 -16.93
C LEU A 373 8.58 -21.60 -16.51
N LEU A 374 8.86 -21.32 -15.25
CA LEU A 374 10.23 -21.36 -14.70
C LEU A 374 10.84 -22.75 -14.77
N GLY A 375 10.05 -23.80 -14.50
CA GLY A 375 10.49 -25.19 -14.64
C GLY A 375 10.86 -25.55 -16.08
N LEU A 376 10.11 -25.07 -17.07
CA LEU A 376 10.42 -25.27 -18.50
C LEU A 376 11.71 -24.54 -18.91
N MET A 377 11.93 -23.33 -18.38
CA MET A 377 13.19 -22.61 -18.56
C MET A 377 14.37 -23.33 -17.91
N GLY A 378 14.21 -23.82 -16.67
CA GLY A 378 15.25 -24.55 -15.95
C GLY A 378 15.67 -25.85 -16.65
N LYS A 379 14.73 -26.51 -17.34
CA LYS A 379 14.99 -27.70 -18.18
C LYS A 379 15.60 -27.36 -19.55
N GLY A 380 15.74 -26.09 -19.91
CA GLY A 380 16.22 -25.68 -21.23
C GLY A 380 15.27 -26.02 -22.37
N VAL A 381 13.96 -26.10 -22.10
CA VAL A 381 12.92 -26.26 -23.13
C VAL A 381 12.65 -24.94 -23.82
N ILE A 382 12.78 -23.82 -23.09
CA ILE A 382 12.62 -22.46 -23.61
C ILE A 382 13.72 -21.55 -23.07
N SER A 383 14.10 -20.54 -23.86
CA SER A 383 15.04 -19.50 -23.41
C SER A 383 14.37 -18.49 -22.50
N ALA A 384 15.14 -17.74 -21.71
CA ALA A 384 14.61 -16.65 -20.88
C ALA A 384 13.89 -15.57 -21.70
N ARG A 385 14.37 -15.28 -22.91
CA ARG A 385 13.71 -14.33 -23.82
C ARG A 385 12.33 -14.83 -24.23
N MET A 386 12.25 -16.10 -24.64
CA MET A 386 10.98 -16.73 -25.02
C MET A 386 10.03 -16.82 -23.83
N GLY A 387 10.56 -17.08 -22.62
CA GLY A 387 9.77 -17.08 -21.40
C GLY A 387 9.04 -15.75 -21.18
N LYS A 388 9.69 -14.61 -21.43
CA LYS A 388 9.04 -13.29 -21.27
C LYS A 388 7.89 -13.10 -22.24
N ASP A 389 8.07 -13.51 -23.49
CA ASP A 389 7.03 -13.44 -24.52
C ASP A 389 5.85 -14.36 -24.16
N ILE A 390 6.14 -15.59 -23.73
CA ILE A 390 5.13 -16.55 -23.27
C ILE A 390 4.39 -16.01 -22.04
N PHE A 391 5.08 -15.40 -21.08
CA PHE A 391 4.44 -14.84 -19.89
C PHE A 391 3.45 -13.72 -20.24
N LYS A 392 3.77 -12.87 -21.22
CA LYS A 392 2.82 -11.87 -21.72
C LYS A 392 1.57 -12.50 -22.31
N ASP A 393 1.70 -13.59 -23.07
CA ASP A 393 0.56 -14.33 -23.59
C ASP A 393 -0.26 -14.98 -22.45
N MET A 394 0.41 -15.56 -21.46
CA MET A 394 -0.23 -16.13 -20.27
C MET A 394 -1.03 -15.05 -19.54
N PHE A 395 -0.46 -13.86 -19.35
CA PHE A 395 -1.14 -12.74 -18.72
C PHE A 395 -2.37 -12.26 -19.50
N ALA A 396 -2.27 -12.21 -20.84
CA ALA A 396 -3.37 -11.78 -21.69
C ALA A 396 -4.50 -12.81 -21.79
N THR A 397 -4.18 -14.10 -21.81
CA THR A 397 -5.13 -15.18 -22.14
C THR A 397 -5.55 -16.04 -20.95
N GLY A 398 -4.77 -16.06 -19.86
CA GLY A 398 -4.94 -16.98 -18.73
C GLY A 398 -4.56 -18.43 -19.06
N ARG A 399 -3.94 -18.69 -20.21
CA ARG A 399 -3.57 -20.05 -20.62
C ARG A 399 -2.25 -20.49 -19.99
N PRO A 400 -2.07 -21.78 -19.69
CA PRO A 400 -0.84 -22.30 -19.12
C PRO A 400 0.31 -22.28 -20.14
N PRO A 401 1.58 -22.19 -19.69
CA PRO A 401 2.74 -22.02 -20.55
C PRO A 401 2.93 -23.17 -21.55
N ALA A 402 2.64 -24.42 -21.14
CA ALA A 402 2.82 -25.60 -21.99
C ALA A 402 1.93 -25.58 -23.24
N GLU A 403 0.70 -25.09 -23.10
CA GLU A 403 -0.21 -24.93 -24.24
C GLU A 403 0.27 -23.85 -25.21
N ILE A 404 0.71 -22.70 -24.68
CA ILE A 404 1.21 -21.59 -25.51
C ILE A 404 2.45 -22.01 -26.29
N ILE A 405 3.35 -22.77 -25.66
CA ILE A 405 4.56 -23.29 -26.32
C ILE A 405 4.20 -24.25 -27.46
N LYS A 406 3.26 -25.17 -27.21
CA LYS A 406 2.81 -26.14 -28.22
C LYS A 406 2.17 -25.44 -29.42
N ASP A 407 1.28 -24.48 -29.18
CA ASP A 407 0.57 -23.76 -30.24
C ASP A 407 1.51 -22.88 -31.07
N LYS A 408 2.52 -22.27 -30.45
CA LYS A 408 3.50 -21.42 -31.14
C LYS A 408 4.72 -22.20 -31.67
N GLY A 409 4.80 -23.51 -31.40
CA GLY A 409 5.94 -24.36 -31.80
C GLY A 409 7.28 -23.86 -31.25
N LEU A 410 7.29 -23.33 -30.02
CA LEU A 410 8.43 -22.62 -29.40
C LEU A 410 9.36 -23.55 -28.60
N GLU A 411 9.37 -24.86 -28.84
CA GLU A 411 10.34 -25.74 -28.20
C GLU A 411 11.76 -25.42 -28.69
N GLN A 412 12.71 -25.35 -27.77
CA GLN A 412 14.13 -25.19 -28.12
C GLN A 412 14.64 -26.42 -28.87
N LEU A 413 15.31 -26.16 -29.99
CA LEU A 413 16.06 -27.17 -30.72
C LEU A 413 17.36 -27.44 -29.92
N ASN A 414 17.37 -28.54 -29.19
CA ASN A 414 18.53 -29.05 -28.45
C ASN A 414 19.25 -30.21 -29.19
N ASP A 415 18.73 -30.64 -30.34
CA ASP A 415 19.35 -31.66 -31.19
C ASP A 415 20.67 -31.13 -31.76
N GLU A 416 21.80 -31.65 -31.26
CA GLU A 416 23.14 -31.22 -31.65
C GLU A 416 23.42 -31.43 -33.14
N THR A 417 22.86 -32.48 -33.74
CA THR A 417 23.01 -32.76 -35.18
C THR A 417 22.34 -31.67 -36.01
N ALA A 418 21.09 -31.33 -35.70
CA ALA A 418 20.36 -30.28 -36.42
C ALA A 418 20.97 -28.88 -36.20
N ILE A 419 21.53 -28.62 -35.00
CA ILE A 419 22.27 -27.37 -34.72
C ILE A 419 23.59 -27.34 -35.47
N SER A 420 24.34 -28.46 -35.53
CA SER A 420 25.59 -28.59 -36.27
C SER A 420 25.42 -28.27 -37.75
N ASP A 421 24.38 -28.81 -38.38
CA ASP A 421 24.06 -28.53 -39.79
C ASP A 421 23.74 -27.05 -40.03
N ALA A 422 23.04 -26.41 -39.10
CA ALA A 422 22.75 -24.98 -39.18
C ALA A 422 24.01 -24.13 -39.00
N VAL A 423 24.92 -24.53 -38.10
CA VAL A 423 26.21 -23.89 -37.86
C VAL A 423 27.10 -23.98 -39.10
N GLU A 424 27.22 -25.16 -39.71
CA GLU A 424 28.03 -25.34 -40.93
C GLU A 424 27.58 -24.43 -42.07
N LYS A 425 26.27 -24.37 -42.32
CA LYS A 425 25.74 -23.48 -43.35
C LYS A 425 25.99 -22.02 -43.02
N VAL A 426 25.87 -21.60 -41.77
CA VAL A 426 26.19 -20.21 -41.37
C VAL A 426 27.67 -19.89 -41.54
N ILE A 427 28.57 -20.82 -41.23
CA ILE A 427 30.02 -20.66 -41.45
C ILE A 427 30.30 -20.53 -42.95
N ALA A 428 29.70 -21.39 -43.78
CA ALA A 428 29.85 -21.34 -45.23
C ALA A 428 29.29 -20.05 -45.84
N ASP A 429 28.14 -19.58 -45.35
CA ASP A 429 27.48 -18.34 -45.80
C ASP A 429 28.22 -17.07 -45.31
N ASN A 430 29.12 -17.19 -44.31
CA ASN A 430 29.82 -16.06 -43.69
C ASN A 430 31.34 -16.33 -43.53
N PRO A 431 32.09 -16.48 -44.64
CA PRO A 431 33.50 -16.86 -44.60
C PRO A 431 34.41 -15.81 -43.93
N GLY A 432 34.08 -14.52 -44.06
CA GLY A 432 34.84 -13.43 -43.43
C GLY A 432 34.82 -13.51 -41.90
N PRO A 433 33.63 -13.49 -41.25
CA PRO A 433 33.51 -13.67 -39.81
C PRO A 433 34.12 -14.98 -39.28
N ALA A 434 34.04 -16.08 -40.05
CA ALA A 434 34.69 -17.34 -39.68
C ALA A 434 36.23 -17.21 -39.66
N ALA A 435 36.82 -16.55 -40.65
CA ALA A 435 38.27 -16.28 -40.69
C ALA A 435 38.71 -15.34 -39.56
N ASP A 436 37.92 -14.30 -39.26
CA ASP A 436 38.17 -13.38 -38.14
C ASP A 436 38.17 -14.11 -36.78
N PHE A 437 37.28 -15.07 -36.58
CA PHE A 437 37.26 -15.88 -35.37
C PHE A 437 38.51 -16.76 -35.24
N ARG A 438 38.93 -17.43 -36.33
CA ARG A 438 40.19 -18.21 -36.36
C ARG A 438 41.42 -17.35 -36.09
N ALA A 439 41.41 -16.08 -36.52
CA ALA A 439 42.46 -15.10 -36.23
C ALA A 439 42.44 -14.56 -34.79
N GLY A 440 41.56 -15.07 -33.92
CA GLY A 440 41.51 -14.74 -32.49
C GLY A 440 40.55 -13.60 -32.13
N LYS A 441 39.76 -13.06 -33.07
CA LYS A 441 38.77 -12.01 -32.77
C LYS A 441 37.50 -12.62 -32.18
N LYS A 442 37.45 -12.76 -30.85
CA LYS A 442 36.31 -13.34 -30.11
C LYS A 442 34.94 -12.69 -30.40
N GLN A 443 34.90 -11.43 -30.84
CA GLN A 443 33.66 -10.73 -31.20
C GLN A 443 32.95 -11.36 -32.41
N ALA A 444 33.68 -12.05 -33.30
CA ALA A 444 33.11 -12.71 -34.48
C ALA A 444 32.22 -13.91 -34.12
N ALA A 445 32.46 -14.58 -32.98
CA ALA A 445 31.58 -15.64 -32.49
C ALA A 445 30.18 -15.12 -32.14
N GLY A 446 30.08 -13.93 -31.53
CA GLY A 446 28.79 -13.32 -31.21
C GLY A 446 27.93 -13.07 -32.46
N PHE A 447 28.56 -12.67 -33.57
CA PHE A 447 27.89 -12.49 -34.86
C PHE A 447 27.40 -13.84 -35.44
N LEU A 448 28.26 -14.86 -35.46
CA LEU A 448 27.91 -16.19 -35.98
C LEU A 448 26.79 -16.85 -35.15
N VAL A 449 26.85 -16.76 -33.82
CA VAL A 449 25.77 -17.18 -32.93
C VAL A 449 24.47 -16.45 -33.30
N GLY A 450 24.53 -15.12 -33.50
CA GLY A 450 23.38 -14.33 -33.93
C GLY A 450 22.76 -14.80 -35.25
N GLN A 451 23.57 -15.18 -36.24
CA GLN A 451 23.10 -15.70 -37.53
C GLN A 451 22.47 -17.09 -37.41
N VAL A 452 23.05 -17.99 -36.61
CA VAL A 452 22.47 -19.31 -36.33
C VAL A 452 21.13 -19.17 -35.61
N MET A 453 21.05 -18.26 -34.62
CA MET A 453 19.80 -17.94 -33.94
C MET A 453 18.75 -17.38 -34.90
N ARG A 454 19.14 -16.52 -35.85
CA ARG A 454 18.22 -15.96 -36.86
C ARG A 454 17.68 -17.05 -37.79
N ARG A 455 18.55 -17.95 -38.27
CA ARG A 455 18.20 -19.05 -39.17
C ARG A 455 17.27 -20.07 -38.53
N THR A 456 17.45 -20.31 -37.23
CA THR A 456 16.64 -21.25 -36.45
C THR A 456 15.38 -20.61 -35.86
N GLY A 457 15.06 -19.37 -36.23
CA GLY A 457 13.90 -18.63 -35.71
C GLY A 457 13.96 -18.39 -34.20
N GLY A 458 15.15 -18.33 -33.62
CA GLY A 458 15.37 -18.15 -32.19
C GLY A 458 15.30 -19.43 -31.37
N LYS A 459 15.13 -20.61 -32.00
CA LYS A 459 14.88 -21.88 -31.30
C LYS A 459 16.15 -22.64 -30.88
N ALA A 460 17.28 -22.44 -31.56
CA ALA A 460 18.50 -23.15 -31.18
C ALA A 460 19.00 -22.75 -29.78
N ASN A 461 19.57 -23.70 -29.04
CA ASN A 461 20.13 -23.42 -27.73
C ASN A 461 21.44 -22.62 -27.85
N PRO A 462 21.53 -21.37 -27.35
CA PRO A 462 22.70 -20.52 -27.55
C PRO A 462 24.00 -21.11 -26.98
N LYS A 463 23.92 -21.89 -25.90
CA LYS A 463 25.10 -22.54 -25.30
C LYS A 463 25.63 -23.66 -26.20
N ILE A 464 24.75 -24.48 -26.76
CA ILE A 464 25.12 -25.56 -27.68
C ILE A 464 25.66 -24.98 -28.98
N VAL A 465 25.00 -23.94 -29.53
CA VAL A 465 25.47 -23.22 -30.72
C VAL A 465 26.88 -22.66 -30.52
N GLY A 466 27.12 -21.97 -29.39
CA GLY A 466 28.43 -21.42 -29.07
C GLY A 466 29.52 -22.50 -28.98
N ARG A 467 29.23 -23.62 -28.30
CA ARG A 467 30.14 -24.76 -28.20
C ARG A 467 30.46 -25.38 -29.56
N ILE A 468 29.46 -25.62 -30.40
CA ILE A 468 29.66 -26.24 -31.73
C ILE A 468 30.43 -25.30 -32.67
N ILE A 469 30.18 -23.98 -32.60
CA ILE A 469 30.95 -22.99 -33.36
C ILE A 469 32.43 -23.00 -32.94
N GLU A 470 32.69 -23.01 -31.62
CA GLU A 470 34.06 -23.11 -31.09
C GLU A 470 34.73 -24.42 -31.52
N GLU A 471 34.05 -25.55 -31.37
CA GLU A 471 34.57 -26.86 -31.77
C GLU A 471 34.92 -26.89 -33.27
N LYS A 472 33.98 -26.52 -34.16
CA LYS A 472 34.21 -26.58 -35.62
C LYS A 472 35.28 -25.61 -36.13
N LEU A 473 35.36 -24.40 -35.57
CA LEU A 473 36.32 -23.39 -36.03
C LEU A 473 37.71 -23.52 -35.39
N LEU A 474 37.86 -24.30 -34.31
CA LEU A 474 39.15 -24.60 -33.68
C LEU A 474 39.67 -26.00 -34.05
N SER A 475 38.83 -26.90 -34.57
CA SER A 475 39.22 -28.23 -35.07
C SER A 475 39.74 -28.22 -36.52
N GLU A 476 39.57 -27.11 -37.23
CA GLU A 476 40.19 -26.81 -38.53
C GLU A 476 41.30 -25.78 -38.38
#